data_AF-A0AB73RI40-F1
#
_entry.id   AF-A0AB73RI40-F1
#
_cell.length_a   1.000
_cell.length_b   1.000
_cell.length_c   1.000
_cell.angle_alpha   90.00
_cell.angle_beta   90.00
_cell.angle_gamma   90.00
#
_symmetry.space_group_name_H-M   'P 1'
#
loop_
_entity.id
_entity.type
_entity.pdbx_description
1 polymer ?
#
loop_
_entity_poly.entity_id
_entity_poly.type
_entity_poly.pdbx_seq_one_letter_code
_entity_poly.pdbx_strand_id
1 'polypeptide(L)'
;MFLSLKNLIEEETMNDNTVKILDLDAKKARKAFLLPKNYFNCNLPEYFDFTLILKEIDRVLRKKNKQPDTLLGTLNGEYGVKKDCLDEQLKKSEDIHINLYLNKNGEYDWRKLQIVNPYLYVSLVHLITQKDNWSKIQNRFKEFDDECGSEIICTSIPFIKKDGSNAESKDEGINWWKYFEQESLKMGLFYKYCVQTDLVNCYGAIYTHTIAWALEGKEEAKKIEEKMHF
;
A
#
# COMPACT_ATOMS: atom_id res chain seq x y z
N MET A 1 15.03 8.13 -38.11
CA MET A 1 14.14 9.07 -37.39
C MET A 1 13.49 8.42 -36.16
N PHE A 2 12.81 7.28 -36.29
CA PHE A 2 12.21 6.56 -35.13
C PHE A 2 13.20 6.06 -34.06
N LEU A 3 14.38 5.54 -34.44
CA LEU A 3 15.43 5.17 -33.47
C LEU A 3 16.00 6.38 -32.72
N SER A 4 16.05 7.55 -33.36
CA SER A 4 16.59 8.78 -32.77
C SER A 4 15.65 9.38 -31.73
N LEU A 5 14.33 9.20 -31.90
CA LEU A 5 13.30 9.60 -30.94
C LEU A 5 13.25 8.66 -29.74
N LYS A 6 13.48 7.35 -29.94
CA LYS A 6 13.58 6.37 -28.85
C LYS A 6 14.71 6.73 -27.89
N ASN A 7 15.89 7.05 -28.43
CA ASN A 7 17.06 7.43 -27.64
C ASN A 7 16.89 8.78 -26.93
N LEU A 8 16.20 9.75 -27.56
CA LEU A 8 15.95 11.07 -26.93
C LEU A 8 14.99 11.00 -25.74
N ILE A 9 14.05 10.05 -25.75
CA ILE A 9 13.05 9.87 -24.68
C ILE A 9 13.62 9.03 -23.52
N GLU A 10 14.53 8.10 -23.81
CA GLU A 10 15.25 7.32 -22.79
C GLU A 10 16.24 8.19 -21.97
N GLU A 11 16.74 9.30 -22.51
CA GLU A 11 17.69 10.18 -21.80
C GLU A 11 17.05 11.11 -20.74
N GLU A 12 15.73 11.32 -20.73
CA GLU A 12 15.03 12.13 -19.70
C GLU A 12 14.50 11.30 -18.50
N THR A 13 14.93 10.04 -18.36
CA THR A 13 14.38 9.12 -17.37
C THR A 13 15.19 9.03 -16.09
N MET A 14 14.90 9.90 -15.12
CA MET A 14 14.58 9.57 -13.72
C MET A 14 14.58 10.87 -12.92
N ASN A 15 13.57 11.07 -12.08
CA ASN A 15 13.79 11.93 -10.93
C ASN A 15 14.77 11.15 -10.04
N ASP A 16 16.08 11.40 -10.15
CA ASP A 16 17.17 10.65 -9.53
C ASP A 16 17.12 10.66 -7.98
N ASN A 17 16.06 11.21 -7.40
CA ASN A 17 15.87 11.28 -5.96
C ASN A 17 14.73 10.41 -5.43
N THR A 18 14.12 9.52 -6.23
CA THR A 18 13.04 8.61 -5.76
C THR A 18 13.35 7.13 -5.98
N VAL A 19 12.79 6.27 -5.15
CA VAL A 19 12.91 4.80 -5.21
C VAL A 19 11.56 4.13 -4.95
N LYS A 20 11.25 3.02 -5.63
CA LYS A 20 10.00 2.29 -5.37
C LYS A 20 10.04 1.70 -3.96
N ILE A 21 8.89 1.63 -3.32
CA ILE A 21 8.79 1.02 -1.98
C ILE A 21 9.25 -0.44 -1.98
N LEU A 22 8.98 -1.17 -3.08
CA LEU A 22 9.35 -2.58 -3.24
C LEU A 22 10.87 -2.80 -3.39
N ASP A 23 11.64 -1.78 -3.75
CA ASP A 23 13.10 -1.88 -3.87
C ASP A 23 13.81 -1.70 -2.52
N LEU A 24 13.06 -1.34 -1.46
CA LEU A 24 13.59 -1.13 -0.12
C LEU A 24 13.72 -2.45 0.64
N ASP A 25 14.72 -2.52 1.52
CA ASP A 25 14.75 -3.56 2.55
C ASP A 25 13.61 -3.37 3.56
N ALA A 26 13.27 -4.43 4.28
CA ALA A 26 12.14 -4.44 5.21
C ALA A 26 12.21 -3.33 6.28
N LYS A 27 13.41 -2.95 6.75
CA LYS A 27 13.55 -1.88 7.76
C LYS A 27 13.28 -0.51 7.15
N LYS A 28 13.79 -0.25 5.94
CA LYS A 28 13.54 0.99 5.21
C LYS A 28 12.08 1.11 4.79
N ALA A 29 11.48 0.03 4.27
CA ALA A 29 10.06 -0.02 3.93
C ALA A 29 9.19 0.29 5.15
N ARG A 30 9.50 -0.31 6.32
CA ARG A 30 8.82 0.01 7.58
C ARG A 30 8.88 1.49 7.93
N LYS A 31 10.09 2.07 7.90
CA LYS A 31 10.27 3.49 8.21
C LYS A 31 9.42 4.35 7.28
N ALA A 32 9.33 4.00 6.00
CA ALA A 32 8.53 4.72 5.04
C ALA A 32 7.02 4.59 5.31
N PHE A 33 6.49 3.40 5.52
CA PHE A 33 5.07 3.22 5.85
C PHE A 33 4.67 3.97 7.14
N LEU A 34 5.59 4.12 8.10
CA LEU A 34 5.32 4.83 9.37
C LEU A 34 5.43 6.36 9.26
N LEU A 35 5.69 6.90 8.07
CA LEU A 35 5.63 8.35 7.86
C LEU A 35 4.16 8.83 7.91
N PRO A 36 3.85 9.96 8.58
CA PRO A 36 2.47 10.42 8.77
C PRO A 36 1.67 10.56 7.48
N LYS A 37 2.29 11.05 6.40
CA LYS A 37 1.64 11.20 5.09
C LYS A 37 1.30 9.86 4.41
N ASN A 38 2.02 8.78 4.73
CA ASN A 38 1.73 7.45 4.21
C ASN A 38 0.67 6.72 5.06
N TYR A 39 0.50 7.12 6.32
CA TYR A 39 -0.60 6.68 7.16
C TYR A 39 -1.94 7.34 6.78
N PHE A 40 -1.93 8.65 6.56
CA PHE A 40 -3.10 9.39 6.09
C PHE A 40 -2.67 10.50 5.14
N ASN A 41 -3.00 10.35 3.86
CA ASN A 41 -2.50 11.21 2.78
C ASN A 41 -3.43 12.38 2.42
N CYS A 42 -4.61 12.47 3.03
CA CYS A 42 -5.53 13.58 2.79
C CYS A 42 -5.08 14.83 3.57
N ASN A 43 -5.38 16.00 3.01
CA ASN A 43 -5.06 17.27 3.65
C ASN A 43 -5.91 17.46 4.90
N LEU A 44 -5.25 17.56 6.05
CA LEU A 44 -5.85 17.94 7.33
C LEU A 44 -5.32 19.32 7.75
N PRO A 45 -6.03 20.04 8.63
CA PRO A 45 -5.51 21.24 9.28
C PRO A 45 -4.13 20.98 9.91
N GLU A 46 -3.27 22.01 9.92
CA GLU A 46 -1.86 21.89 10.34
C GLU A 46 -1.64 21.36 11.77
N TYR A 47 -2.65 21.50 12.63
CA TYR A 47 -2.62 20.99 14.00
C TYR A 47 -2.86 19.47 14.12
N PHE A 48 -3.23 18.78 13.04
CA PHE A 48 -3.27 17.32 13.01
C PHE A 48 -1.91 16.75 12.63
N ASP A 49 -1.22 16.14 13.59
CA ASP A 49 0.05 15.44 13.37
C ASP A 49 0.01 14.03 13.98
N PHE A 50 0.10 13.01 13.11
CA PHE A 50 0.15 11.60 13.53
C PHE A 50 1.55 11.12 13.93
N THR A 51 2.58 11.97 13.83
CA THR A 51 3.98 11.60 14.11
C THR A 51 4.14 11.04 15.52
N LEU A 52 3.58 11.72 16.54
CA LEU A 52 3.76 11.33 17.94
C LEU A 52 3.12 9.98 18.23
N ILE A 53 1.86 9.79 17.80
CA ILE A 53 1.10 8.57 18.08
C ILE A 53 1.69 7.35 17.35
N LEU A 54 2.10 7.51 16.08
CA LEU A 54 2.74 6.43 15.33
C LEU A 54 4.08 6.01 15.95
N LYS A 55 4.90 6.99 16.39
CA LYS A 55 6.18 6.71 17.07
C LYS A 55 5.98 6.01 18.40
N GLU A 56 5.00 6.42 19.20
CA GLU A 56 4.76 5.81 20.50
C GLU A 56 4.28 4.37 20.37
N ILE A 57 3.36 4.10 19.43
CA ILE A 57 2.89 2.75 19.14
C ILE A 57 4.03 1.88 18.59
N ASP A 58 4.82 2.37 17.64
CA ASP A 58 6.00 1.68 17.13
C ASP A 58 6.98 1.32 18.26
N ARG A 59 7.20 2.26 19.21
CA ARG A 59 8.04 2.03 20.38
C ARG A 59 7.49 0.92 21.29
N VAL A 60 6.19 0.94 21.59
CA VAL A 60 5.53 -0.06 22.44
C VAL A 60 5.64 -1.45 21.81
N LEU A 61 5.33 -1.58 20.52
CA LEU A 61 5.39 -2.85 19.79
C LEU A 61 6.83 -3.38 19.64
N ARG A 62 7.85 -2.52 19.53
CA ARG A 62 9.27 -2.96 19.49
C ARG A 62 9.81 -3.41 20.85
N LYS A 63 9.40 -2.76 21.95
CA LYS A 63 9.95 -3.03 23.29
C LYS A 63 9.56 -4.40 23.83
N LYS A 64 8.40 -4.94 23.44
CA LYS A 64 7.85 -6.15 24.07
C LYS A 64 8.61 -7.43 23.79
N ASN A 65 9.28 -7.62 22.64
CA ASN A 65 9.76 -8.96 22.26
C ASN A 65 11.19 -9.09 21.69
N LYS A 66 12.05 -8.06 21.72
CA LYS A 66 13.36 -8.06 21.00
C LYS A 66 13.23 -8.41 19.48
N GLN A 67 12.00 -8.50 18.98
CA GLN A 67 11.55 -8.71 17.60
C GLN A 67 10.25 -7.91 17.42
N PRO A 68 9.88 -7.52 16.18
CA PRO A 68 8.67 -6.75 15.94
C PRO A 68 7.43 -7.55 16.32
N ASP A 69 6.77 -7.13 17.40
CA ASP A 69 5.55 -7.75 17.88
C ASP A 69 4.36 -7.24 17.08
N THR A 70 3.46 -8.14 16.70
CA THR A 70 2.18 -7.79 16.07
C THR A 70 1.12 -7.62 17.16
N LEU A 71 -0.02 -6.98 16.87
CA LEU A 71 -1.19 -6.94 17.76
C LEU A 71 -1.50 -8.34 18.32
N LEU A 72 -1.43 -9.35 17.46
CA LEU A 72 -1.69 -10.75 17.84
C LEU A 72 -0.60 -11.30 18.79
N GLY A 73 0.66 -10.95 18.58
CA GLY A 73 1.75 -11.36 19.46
C GLY A 73 1.68 -10.68 20.85
N THR A 74 1.32 -9.39 20.88
CA THR A 74 1.14 -8.65 22.14
C THR A 74 -0.02 -9.21 22.96
N LEU A 75 -1.14 -9.53 22.31
CA LEU A 75 -2.35 -10.01 22.99
C LEU A 75 -2.25 -11.48 23.42
N ASN A 76 -1.62 -12.34 22.62
CA ASN A 76 -1.33 -13.72 23.01
C ASN A 76 -0.39 -13.77 24.23
N GLY A 77 0.63 -12.92 24.27
CA GLY A 77 1.64 -12.93 25.32
C GLY A 77 1.17 -12.30 26.65
N GLU A 78 0.65 -11.07 26.61
CA GLU A 78 0.37 -10.28 27.82
C GLU A 78 -1.00 -10.60 28.43
N TYR A 79 -1.98 -10.94 27.60
CA TYR A 79 -3.37 -11.14 28.04
C TYR A 79 -3.86 -12.58 27.82
N GLY A 80 -3.02 -13.47 27.26
CA GLY A 80 -3.40 -14.85 26.95
C GLY A 80 -4.57 -14.94 25.96
N VAL A 81 -4.80 -13.89 25.16
CA VAL A 81 -5.96 -13.79 24.26
C VAL A 81 -5.66 -14.63 23.03
N LYS A 82 -6.37 -15.77 22.90
CA LYS A 82 -6.33 -16.60 21.69
C LYS A 82 -6.75 -15.78 20.47
N LYS A 83 -6.16 -16.10 19.32
CA LYS A 83 -6.48 -15.47 18.02
C LYS A 83 -7.99 -15.37 17.75
N ASP A 84 -8.72 -16.46 18.01
CA ASP A 84 -10.17 -16.51 17.74
C ASP A 84 -10.97 -15.52 18.61
N CYS A 85 -10.53 -15.30 19.86
CA CYS A 85 -11.13 -14.34 20.77
C CYS A 85 -10.89 -12.90 20.30
N LEU A 86 -9.70 -12.61 19.78
CA LEU A 86 -9.38 -11.31 19.19
C LEU A 86 -10.20 -11.04 17.93
N ASP A 87 -10.28 -12.01 17.03
CA ASP A 87 -11.05 -11.87 15.79
C ASP A 87 -12.54 -11.62 16.09
N GLU A 88 -13.11 -12.29 17.09
CA GLU A 88 -14.46 -11.99 17.57
C GLU A 88 -14.59 -10.57 18.13
N GLN A 89 -13.64 -10.12 18.95
CA GLN A 89 -13.69 -8.78 19.55
C GLN A 89 -13.55 -7.67 18.50
N LEU A 90 -12.66 -7.86 17.53
CA LEU A 90 -12.48 -6.92 16.41
C LEU A 90 -13.73 -6.89 15.52
N LYS A 91 -14.34 -8.05 15.23
CA LYS A 91 -15.61 -8.11 14.47
C LYS A 91 -16.78 -7.44 15.20
N LYS A 92 -16.80 -7.49 16.54
CA LYS A 92 -17.82 -6.83 17.39
C LYS A 92 -17.58 -5.32 17.55
N SER A 93 -16.41 -4.82 17.19
CA SER A 93 -16.05 -3.42 17.38
C SER A 93 -16.36 -2.63 16.11
N GLU A 94 -17.54 -2.02 16.07
CA GLU A 94 -18.04 -1.33 14.87
C GLU A 94 -17.32 0.01 14.59
N ASP A 95 -16.72 0.62 15.62
CA ASP A 95 -16.15 1.98 15.57
C ASP A 95 -14.63 2.04 15.82
N ILE A 96 -13.87 1.04 15.34
CA ILE A 96 -12.40 1.04 15.52
C ILE A 96 -11.72 2.14 14.68
N HIS A 97 -12.36 2.54 13.57
CA HIS A 97 -11.84 3.51 12.61
C HIS A 97 -12.61 4.82 12.67
N ILE A 98 -11.94 5.94 12.40
CA ILE A 98 -12.61 7.24 12.30
C ILE A 98 -13.02 7.44 10.84
N ASN A 99 -14.33 7.58 10.61
CA ASN A 99 -14.88 7.84 9.28
C ASN A 99 -15.12 9.35 9.10
N LEU A 100 -14.59 9.91 8.02
CA LEU A 100 -14.79 11.30 7.61
C LEU A 100 -15.56 11.31 6.30
N TYR A 101 -16.68 12.03 6.22
CA TYR A 101 -17.49 12.11 5.01
C TYR A 101 -17.27 13.46 4.34
N LEU A 102 -16.68 13.43 3.15
CA LEU A 102 -16.51 14.61 2.32
C LEU A 102 -17.62 14.68 1.29
N ASN A 103 -18.16 15.87 1.05
CA ASN A 103 -19.08 16.09 -0.04
C ASN A 103 -18.32 15.88 -1.38
N LYS A 104 -18.82 14.97 -2.22
CA LYS A 104 -18.21 14.68 -3.52
C LYS A 104 -18.99 15.34 -4.65
N ASN A 105 -20.32 15.24 -4.65
CA ASN A 105 -21.21 15.73 -5.71
C ASN A 105 -22.51 16.40 -5.19
N GLY A 106 -22.42 17.30 -4.20
CA GLY A 106 -23.61 17.96 -3.62
C GLY A 106 -24.46 16.99 -2.81
N GLU A 107 -25.77 16.94 -3.05
CA GLU A 107 -26.72 16.08 -2.30
C GLU A 107 -26.65 14.59 -2.65
N TYR A 108 -25.90 14.21 -3.69
CA TYR A 108 -26.02 12.89 -4.32
C TYR A 108 -24.88 11.90 -4.02
N ASP A 109 -23.74 12.36 -3.51
CA ASP A 109 -22.60 11.47 -3.24
C ASP A 109 -21.66 12.02 -2.14
N TRP A 110 -21.27 11.14 -1.23
CA TRP A 110 -20.31 11.39 -0.16
C TRP A 110 -19.10 10.49 -0.32
N ARG A 111 -17.91 11.09 -0.34
CA ARG A 111 -16.65 10.33 -0.28
C ARG A 111 -16.32 10.04 1.18
N LYS A 112 -16.44 8.77 1.55
CA LYS A 112 -15.93 8.27 2.83
C LYS A 112 -14.41 8.22 2.80
N LEU A 113 -13.75 9.04 3.60
CA LEU A 113 -12.37 8.88 4.01
C LEU A 113 -12.35 8.16 5.35
N GLN A 114 -11.31 7.37 5.60
CA GLN A 114 -11.17 6.65 6.85
C GLN A 114 -9.76 6.82 7.41
N ILE A 115 -9.67 7.28 8.65
CA ILE A 115 -8.44 7.20 9.44
C ILE A 115 -8.50 5.83 10.13
N VAL A 116 -7.67 4.91 9.63
CA VAL A 116 -7.50 3.57 10.19
C VAL A 116 -7.02 3.69 11.65
N ASN A 117 -7.32 2.73 12.52
CA ASN A 117 -6.83 2.81 13.89
C ASN A 117 -5.29 2.78 13.89
N PRO A 118 -4.60 3.77 14.50
CA PRO A 118 -3.14 3.84 14.45
C PRO A 118 -2.46 2.58 14.97
N TYR A 119 -3.04 1.92 15.97
CA TYR A 119 -2.49 0.68 16.53
C TYR A 119 -2.57 -0.47 15.52
N LEU A 120 -3.73 -0.65 14.89
CA LEU A 120 -3.93 -1.66 13.86
C LEU A 120 -3.03 -1.42 12.65
N TYR A 121 -2.90 -0.16 12.24
CA TYR A 121 -2.02 0.23 11.14
C TYR A 121 -0.56 -0.11 11.44
N VAL A 122 -0.01 0.35 12.57
CA VAL A 122 1.40 0.08 12.92
C VAL A 122 1.64 -1.42 13.10
N SER A 123 0.69 -2.15 13.69
CA SER A 123 0.74 -3.61 13.79
C SER A 123 0.83 -4.29 12.41
N LEU A 124 -0.02 -3.88 11.46
CA LEU A 124 0.03 -4.40 10.09
C LEU A 124 1.36 -4.08 9.43
N VAL A 125 1.84 -2.84 9.57
CA VAL A 125 3.14 -2.42 9.04
C VAL A 125 4.26 -3.28 9.61
N HIS A 126 4.26 -3.57 10.92
CA HIS A 126 5.25 -4.47 11.53
C HIS A 126 5.19 -5.88 10.94
N LEU A 127 3.99 -6.43 10.76
CA LEU A 127 3.76 -7.77 10.18
C LEU A 127 4.30 -7.86 8.76
N ILE A 128 3.84 -6.98 7.85
CA ILE A 128 4.22 -7.05 6.43
C ILE A 128 5.71 -6.74 6.23
N THR A 129 6.32 -5.99 7.14
CA THR A 129 7.76 -5.66 7.12
C THR A 129 8.60 -6.53 8.07
N GLN A 130 8.11 -7.71 8.44
CA GLN A 130 9.00 -8.79 8.91
C GLN A 130 9.85 -9.26 7.73
N LYS A 131 11.10 -9.68 7.97
CA LYS A 131 12.06 -9.99 6.89
C LYS A 131 11.47 -10.99 5.89
N ASP A 132 10.94 -12.10 6.39
CA ASP A 132 10.43 -13.18 5.53
C ASP A 132 9.14 -12.77 4.81
N ASN A 133 8.22 -12.08 5.50
CA ASN A 133 6.98 -11.58 4.89
C ASN A 133 7.25 -10.52 3.81
N TRP A 134 8.18 -9.61 4.06
CA TRP A 134 8.53 -8.56 3.09
C TRP A 134 9.19 -9.17 1.86
N SER A 135 10.15 -10.08 2.05
CA SER A 135 10.76 -10.80 0.93
C SER A 135 9.74 -11.61 0.14
N LYS A 136 8.75 -12.21 0.80
CA LYS A 136 7.62 -12.88 0.12
C LYS A 136 6.81 -11.92 -0.73
N ILE A 137 6.45 -10.75 -0.20
CA ILE A 137 5.72 -9.71 -0.96
C ILE A 137 6.55 -9.26 -2.16
N GLN A 138 7.84 -8.96 -1.97
CA GLN A 138 8.74 -8.55 -3.06
C GLN A 138 8.83 -9.60 -4.16
N ASN A 139 9.00 -10.88 -3.79
CA ASN A 139 9.04 -11.99 -4.74
C ASN A 139 7.72 -12.11 -5.51
N ARG A 140 6.58 -11.92 -4.84
CA ARG A 140 5.27 -12.02 -5.49
C ARG A 140 5.05 -10.94 -6.55
N PHE A 141 5.46 -9.70 -6.27
CA PHE A 141 5.43 -8.64 -7.27
C PHE A 141 6.37 -8.94 -8.44
N LYS A 142 7.56 -9.49 -8.17
CA LYS A 142 8.49 -9.90 -9.22
C LYS A 142 7.92 -11.01 -10.09
N GLU A 143 7.25 -12.02 -9.51
CA GLU A 143 6.55 -13.06 -10.27
C GLU A 143 5.50 -12.46 -11.20
N PHE A 144 4.71 -11.47 -10.74
CA PHE A 144 3.75 -10.79 -11.60
C PHE A 144 4.41 -10.03 -12.74
N ASP A 145 5.50 -9.30 -12.47
CA ASP A 145 6.25 -8.58 -13.50
C ASP A 145 6.85 -9.57 -14.52
N ASP A 146 7.39 -10.71 -14.06
CA ASP A 146 7.96 -11.76 -14.90
C ASP A 146 6.89 -12.46 -15.77
N GLU A 147 5.68 -12.72 -15.22
CA GLU A 147 4.54 -13.32 -15.94
C GLU A 147 3.92 -12.35 -16.96
N CYS A 148 3.80 -11.08 -16.60
CA CYS A 148 3.19 -10.04 -17.43
C CYS A 148 4.10 -9.55 -18.55
N GLY A 149 5.42 -9.57 -18.32
CA GLY A 149 6.41 -9.06 -19.26
C GLY A 149 6.30 -7.56 -19.48
N SER A 150 6.63 -7.14 -20.71
CA SER A 150 6.60 -5.73 -21.14
C SER A 150 5.20 -5.24 -21.54
N GLU A 151 4.25 -6.16 -21.61
CA GLU A 151 2.92 -5.97 -22.17
C GLU A 151 1.94 -5.36 -21.15
N ILE A 152 2.18 -5.56 -19.86
CA ILE A 152 1.39 -4.99 -18.77
C ILE A 152 2.32 -4.23 -17.82
N ILE A 153 2.14 -2.91 -17.75
CA ILE A 153 3.01 -2.02 -16.97
C ILE A 153 2.21 -1.44 -15.81
N CYS A 154 2.63 -1.73 -14.57
CA CYS A 154 2.06 -1.11 -13.38
C CYS A 154 2.79 0.19 -13.04
N THR A 155 2.17 1.32 -13.35
CA THR A 155 2.72 2.67 -13.09
C THR A 155 2.36 3.23 -11.71
N SER A 156 1.54 2.51 -10.93
CA SER A 156 0.97 2.98 -9.66
C SER A 156 1.73 2.52 -8.41
N ILE A 157 2.84 1.79 -8.56
CA ILE A 157 3.66 1.36 -7.42
C ILE A 157 4.18 2.60 -6.67
N PRO A 158 3.95 2.73 -5.35
CA PRO A 158 4.37 3.90 -4.60
C PRO A 158 5.90 4.09 -4.58
N PHE A 159 6.31 5.36 -4.54
CA PHE A 159 7.71 5.77 -4.47
C PHE A 159 7.98 6.60 -3.22
N ILE A 160 9.22 6.59 -2.76
CA ILE A 160 9.71 7.36 -1.60
C ILE A 160 10.96 8.13 -2.03
N LYS A 161 11.22 9.29 -1.43
CA LYS A 161 12.45 10.04 -1.71
C LYS A 161 13.66 9.30 -1.13
N LYS A 162 14.81 9.33 -1.82
CA LYS A 162 16.05 8.62 -1.40
C LYS A 162 16.57 9.13 -0.05
N ASP A 163 16.28 10.37 0.32
CA ASP A 163 16.57 10.96 1.63
C ASP A 163 15.69 10.39 2.77
N GLY A 164 14.72 9.53 2.45
CA GLY A 164 13.81 8.89 3.39
C GLY A 164 12.63 9.76 3.81
N SER A 165 12.43 10.91 3.17
CA SER A 165 11.21 11.72 3.29
C SER A 165 10.11 11.20 2.36
N ASN A 166 8.87 11.65 2.59
CA ASN A 166 7.75 11.26 1.74
C ASN A 166 7.89 11.85 0.35
N ALA A 167 7.44 11.10 -0.66
CA ALA A 167 7.01 11.72 -1.90
C ALA A 167 5.84 12.66 -1.62
N GLU A 168 5.84 13.83 -2.24
CA GLU A 168 4.74 14.77 -2.15
C GLU A 168 3.61 14.36 -3.10
N SER A 169 2.37 14.78 -2.82
CA SER A 169 1.23 14.54 -3.72
C SER A 169 1.45 15.09 -5.13
N LYS A 170 2.25 16.16 -5.27
CA LYS A 170 2.69 16.68 -6.56
C LYS A 170 3.59 15.69 -7.30
N ASP A 171 4.44 14.94 -6.59
CA ASP A 171 5.32 13.94 -7.17
C ASP A 171 4.49 12.78 -7.76
N GLU A 172 3.39 12.39 -7.11
CA GLU A 172 2.45 11.38 -7.64
C GLU A 172 1.77 11.85 -8.94
N GLY A 173 1.30 13.09 -8.98
CA GLY A 173 0.68 13.67 -10.18
C GLY A 173 1.65 13.78 -11.36
N ILE A 174 2.90 14.20 -11.10
CA ILE A 174 3.96 14.24 -12.11
C ILE A 174 4.30 12.83 -12.60
N ASN A 175 4.38 11.85 -11.70
CA ASN A 175 4.63 10.46 -12.08
C ASN A 175 3.50 9.91 -12.96
N TRP A 176 2.24 10.18 -12.63
CA TRP A 176 1.13 9.77 -13.46
C TRP A 176 1.20 10.41 -14.85
N TRP A 177 1.44 11.71 -14.93
CA TRP A 177 1.65 12.40 -16.21
C TRP A 177 2.80 11.76 -17.01
N LYS A 178 3.95 11.52 -16.36
CA LYS A 178 5.16 11.01 -17.00
C LYS A 178 5.03 9.56 -17.47
N TYR A 179 4.51 8.68 -16.63
CA TYR A 179 4.53 7.24 -16.89
C TYR A 179 3.24 6.74 -17.53
N PHE A 180 2.12 7.46 -17.38
CA PHE A 180 0.84 7.07 -17.96
C PHE A 180 0.44 7.96 -19.13
N GLU A 181 0.34 9.29 -18.98
CA GLU A 181 -0.13 10.15 -20.07
C GLU A 181 0.85 10.19 -21.25
N GLN A 182 2.15 10.40 -20.99
CA GLN A 182 3.16 10.42 -22.07
C GLN A 182 3.25 9.08 -22.80
N GLU A 183 3.20 7.96 -22.07
CA GLU A 183 3.23 6.64 -22.70
C GLU A 183 1.95 6.40 -23.51
N SER A 184 0.79 6.86 -23.05
CA SER A 184 -0.48 6.80 -23.80
C SER A 184 -0.40 7.57 -25.12
N LEU A 185 0.20 8.77 -25.11
CA LEU A 185 0.43 9.55 -26.33
C LEU A 185 1.37 8.83 -27.30
N LYS A 186 2.47 8.27 -26.77
CA LYS A 186 3.43 7.48 -27.55
C LYS A 186 2.77 6.26 -28.17
N MET A 187 1.96 5.51 -27.43
CA MET A 187 1.21 4.37 -27.95
C MET A 187 0.20 4.79 -29.03
N GLY A 188 -0.41 5.97 -28.92
CA GLY A 188 -1.27 6.54 -29.97
C GLY A 188 -0.59 6.75 -31.33
N LEU A 189 0.75 6.81 -31.38
CA LEU A 189 1.51 6.86 -32.65
C LEU A 189 1.64 5.49 -33.31
N PHE A 190 1.60 4.40 -32.53
CA PHE A 190 1.81 3.03 -33.01
C PHE A 190 0.49 2.29 -33.25
N TYR A 191 -0.58 2.65 -32.54
CA TYR A 191 -1.85 1.94 -32.56
C TYR A 191 -2.99 2.84 -33.03
N LYS A 192 -3.80 2.33 -33.98
CA LYS A 192 -4.97 3.03 -34.51
C LYS A 192 -6.12 3.14 -33.50
N TYR A 193 -6.20 2.20 -32.56
CA TYR A 193 -7.26 2.12 -31.56
C TYR A 193 -6.65 2.09 -30.16
N CYS A 194 -7.24 2.86 -29.25
CA CYS A 194 -6.92 2.87 -27.83
C CYS A 194 -8.23 2.69 -27.06
N VAL A 195 -8.21 1.80 -26.06
CA VAL A 195 -9.36 1.57 -25.18
C VAL A 195 -8.96 2.04 -23.79
N GLN A 196 -9.71 3.00 -23.27
CA GLN A 196 -9.57 3.47 -21.90
C GLN A 196 -10.76 2.97 -21.09
N THR A 197 -10.48 2.47 -19.89
CA THR A 197 -11.49 2.01 -18.93
C THR A 197 -11.13 2.50 -17.54
N ASP A 198 -12.14 2.66 -16.69
CA ASP A 198 -12.01 3.07 -15.29
C ASP A 198 -12.86 2.16 -14.39
N LEU A 199 -12.42 1.98 -13.14
CA LEU A 199 -13.12 1.16 -12.15
C LEU A 199 -13.83 2.05 -11.14
N VAL A 200 -15.17 2.06 -11.22
CA VAL A 200 -16.01 2.74 -10.23
C VAL A 200 -15.81 2.10 -8.87
N ASN A 201 -15.51 2.92 -7.86
CA ASN A 201 -15.30 2.48 -6.47
C ASN A 201 -14.27 1.34 -6.34
N CYS A 202 -13.13 1.44 -7.02
CA CYS A 202 -12.08 0.41 -7.06
C CYS A 202 -11.81 -0.23 -5.68
N TYR A 203 -11.41 0.56 -4.68
CA TYR A 203 -11.10 0.03 -3.34
C TYR A 203 -12.30 -0.61 -2.63
N GLY A 204 -13.50 -0.02 -2.75
CA GLY A 204 -14.70 -0.57 -2.14
C GLY A 204 -15.24 -1.82 -2.84
N ALA A 205 -14.79 -2.10 -4.06
CA ALA A 205 -15.14 -3.29 -4.84
C ALA A 205 -14.14 -4.45 -4.67
N ILE A 206 -13.03 -4.26 -3.94
CA ILE A 206 -12.06 -5.32 -3.69
C ILE A 206 -12.68 -6.37 -2.76
N TYR A 207 -12.88 -7.59 -3.26
CA TYR A 207 -13.22 -8.74 -2.44
C TYR A 207 -12.01 -9.13 -1.59
N THR A 208 -12.08 -8.96 -0.27
CA THR A 208 -10.90 -9.04 0.62
C THR A 208 -10.10 -10.35 0.52
N HIS A 209 -10.74 -11.48 0.21
CA HIS A 209 -10.04 -12.76 0.00
C HIS A 209 -9.11 -12.73 -1.22
N THR A 210 -9.35 -11.86 -2.21
CA THR A 210 -8.45 -11.75 -3.38
C THR A 210 -7.07 -11.23 -2.98
N ILE A 211 -6.93 -10.51 -1.87
CA ILE A 211 -5.63 -10.08 -1.35
C ILE A 211 -4.82 -11.32 -0.91
N ALA A 212 -5.44 -12.24 -0.18
CA ALA A 212 -4.80 -13.50 0.21
C ALA A 212 -4.49 -14.37 -1.03
N TRP A 213 -5.41 -14.44 -1.99
CA TRP A 213 -5.18 -15.18 -3.25
C TRP A 213 -4.03 -14.57 -4.06
N ALA A 214 -3.91 -13.24 -4.06
CA ALA A 214 -2.82 -12.55 -4.75
C ALA A 214 -1.48 -12.84 -4.07
N LEU A 215 -1.42 -12.96 -2.74
CA LEU A 215 -0.16 -13.19 -2.01
C LEU A 215 0.26 -14.67 -1.93
N GLU A 216 -0.70 -15.59 -1.77
CA GLU A 216 -0.45 -17.02 -1.53
C GLU A 216 -0.76 -17.90 -2.73
N GLY A 217 -1.49 -17.38 -3.72
CA GLY A 217 -2.17 -18.18 -4.72
C GLY A 217 -3.54 -18.65 -4.24
N LYS A 218 -4.50 -18.76 -5.15
CA LYS A 218 -5.90 -19.08 -4.82
C LYS A 218 -6.07 -20.44 -4.16
N GLU A 219 -5.35 -21.46 -4.62
CA GLU A 219 -5.46 -22.81 -4.07
C GLU A 219 -4.89 -22.89 -2.65
N GLU A 220 -3.71 -22.32 -2.41
CA GLU A 220 -3.08 -22.36 -1.09
C GLU A 220 -3.83 -21.49 -0.08
N ALA A 221 -4.28 -20.31 -0.49
CA ALA A 221 -5.12 -19.45 0.36
C ALA A 221 -6.40 -20.15 0.82
N LYS A 222 -7.07 -20.91 -0.07
CA LYS A 222 -8.27 -21.69 0.30
C LYS A 222 -7.95 -22.81 1.30
N LYS A 223 -6.83 -23.53 1.12
CA LYS A 223 -6.40 -24.55 2.09
C LYS A 223 -6.10 -23.94 3.46
N ILE A 224 -5.51 -22.74 3.50
CA ILE A 224 -5.24 -22.01 4.74
C ILE A 224 -6.57 -21.62 5.41
N GLU A 225 -7.52 -21.10 4.63
CA GLU A 225 -8.85 -20.72 5.12
C GLU A 225 -9.60 -21.92 5.71
N GLU A 226 -9.64 -23.06 5.00
CA GLU A 226 -10.23 -24.30 5.50
C GLU A 226 -9.61 -24.74 6.83
N LYS A 227 -8.28 -24.68 6.95
CA LYS A 227 -7.57 -25.03 8.20
C LYS A 227 -7.81 -24.06 9.35
N MET A 228 -8.22 -22.81 9.10
CA MET A 228 -8.55 -21.84 10.16
C MET A 228 -10.01 -21.93 10.62
N HIS A 229 -10.87 -22.65 9.89
CA HIS A 229 -12.27 -22.89 10.25
C HIS A 229 -12.48 -24.23 10.99
N PHE A 230 -11.41 -24.96 11.31
CA PHE A 230 -11.38 -26.15 12.17
C PHE A 230 -10.53 -25.88 13.42
#